data_AF-A0A945I7U2-F1
#
_entry.id   AF-A0A945I7U2-F1
#
_cell.length_a   1.000
_cell.length_b   1.000
_cell.length_c   1.000
_cell.angle_alpha   90.00
_cell.angle_beta   90.00
_cell.angle_gamma   90.00
#
_symmetry.space_group_name_H-M   'P 1'
#
loop_
_entity.id
_entity.type
_entity.pdbx_description
1 polymer ?
#
loop_
_entity_poly.entity_id
_entity_poly.type
_entity_poly.pdbx_seq_one_letter_code
_entity_poly.pdbx_strand_id
1 'polypeptide(L)' 'LLTTLYGALIANLVALPIATKLKKKTEIERNTKSMIIEAVTQIQAKTSHKVVAEYLEVYLPDSQRPATPIGEAEQSAE' A
#
# COMPACT_ATOMS: atom_id res chain seq x y z
N LEU A 1 -20.20 33.17 21.41
CA LEU A 1 -18.72 33.17 21.36
C LEU A 1 -18.10 31.94 22.04
N LEU A 2 -18.58 31.49 23.22
CA LEU A 2 -18.07 30.29 23.88
C LEU A 2 -18.37 28.99 23.11
N THR A 3 -19.58 28.85 22.55
CA THR A 3 -19.94 27.73 21.67
C THR A 3 -19.09 27.70 20.38
N THR A 4 -18.70 28.87 19.87
CA THR A 4 -17.81 29.03 18.72
C THR A 4 -16.38 28.62 19.05
N LEU A 5 -15.87 29.02 20.23
CA LEU A 5 -14.56 28.60 20.74
C LEU A 5 -14.52 27.08 20.97
N TYR A 6 -15.59 26.51 21.55
CA TYR A 6 -15.69 25.07 21.80
C TYR A 6 -15.69 24.26 20.50
N GLY A 7 -16.39 24.75 19.47
CA GLY A 7 -16.36 24.15 18.12
C GLY A 7 -14.96 24.20 17.49
N ALA A 8 -14.27 25.34 17.58
CA ALA A 8 -12.91 25.48 17.05
C ALA A 8 -11.90 24.57 17.78
N LEU A 9 -12.03 24.39 19.09
CA LEU A 9 -11.20 23.48 19.88
C LEU A 9 -11.43 22.01 19.48
N ILE A 10 -12.69 21.57 19.40
CA ILE A 10 -13.00 20.18 19.02
C ILE A 10 -12.59 19.89 17.57
N ALA A 11 -12.82 20.83 16.65
CA ALA A 11 -12.44 20.65 15.25
C ALA A 11 -10.93 20.43 15.10
N ASN A 12 -10.12 21.27 15.74
CA ASN A 12 -8.68 21.23 15.56
C ASN A 12 -7.98 20.16 16.40
N LEU A 13 -8.45 19.91 17.63
CA LEU A 13 -7.79 18.98 18.56
C LEU A 13 -8.31 17.54 18.46
N VAL A 14 -9.54 17.33 17.98
CA VAL A 14 -10.17 16.01 17.96
C VAL A 14 -10.46 15.58 16.52
N ALA A 15 -11.21 16.37 15.76
CA ALA A 15 -11.64 15.97 14.43
C ALA A 15 -10.48 15.85 13.43
N LEU A 16 -9.56 16.83 13.40
CA LEU A 16 -8.38 16.80 12.51
C LEU A 16 -7.45 15.58 12.73
N PRO A 17 -7.03 15.23 13.96
CA PRO A 17 -6.18 14.05 14.15
C PRO A 17 -6.91 12.74 13.85
N ILE A 18 -8.22 12.65 14.12
CA ILE A 18 -9.03 11.48 13.75
C ILE A 18 -9.09 11.34 12.22
N ALA A 19 -9.40 12.42 11.51
CA ALA A 19 -9.44 12.43 10.05
C ALA A 19 -8.09 12.04 9.44
N THR A 20 -6.98 12.54 10.00
CA THR A 20 -5.63 12.21 9.53
C THR A 20 -5.28 10.74 9.76
N LYS A 21 -5.62 10.19 10.93
CA LYS A 21 -5.41 8.75 11.23
C LYS A 21 -6.22 7.85 10.30
N LEU A 22 -7.49 8.23 10.06
CA LEU A 22 -8.36 7.47 9.17
C LEU A 22 -7.85 7.52 7.73
N LYS A 23 -7.47 8.71 7.25
CA LYS A 23 -6.91 8.89 5.91
C LYS A 23 -5.64 8.04 5.70
N LYS A 24 -4.74 8.00 6.68
CA LYS A 24 -3.54 7.14 6.63
C LYS A 24 -3.90 5.65 6.51
N LYS A 25 -4.87 5.16 7.30
CA LYS A 25 -5.34 3.77 7.19
C LYS A 25 -5.97 3.50 5.82
N THR A 26 -6.81 4.41 5.34
CA THR A 26 -7.44 4.31 4.02
C THR A 26 -6.42 4.27 2.89
N GLU A 27 -5.35 5.05 2.98
CA GLU A 27 -4.28 5.06 1.97
C GLU A 27 -3.54 3.72 1.90
N ILE A 28 -3.20 3.13 3.06
CA ILE A 28 -2.61 1.79 3.13
C ILE A 28 -3.54 0.76 2.49
N GLU A 29 -4.83 0.74 2.89
CA GLU A 29 -5.80 -0.20 2.31
C GLU A 29 -6.00 0.00 0.81
N ARG A 30 -6.02 1.26 0.36
CA ARG A 30 -6.16 1.60 -1.06
C ARG A 30 -4.99 1.04 -1.86
N ASN A 31 -3.76 1.20 -1.37
CA ASN A 31 -2.57 0.68 -2.03
C ASN A 31 -2.60 -0.85 -2.10
N THR A 32 -2.96 -1.53 -1.00
CA THR A 32 -3.11 -3.00 -0.99
C THR A 32 -4.16 -3.47 -2.00
N LYS A 33 -5.33 -2.82 -2.05
CA LYS A 33 -6.40 -3.16 -3.00
C LYS A 33 -5.98 -2.88 -4.45
N SER A 34 -5.25 -1.79 -4.70
CA SER A 34 -4.73 -1.46 -6.03
C SER A 34 -3.76 -2.53 -6.52
N MET A 35 -2.83 -2.96 -5.67
CA MET A 35 -1.88 -4.04 -5.98
C MET A 35 -2.62 -5.34 -6.34
N ILE A 36 -3.64 -5.72 -5.57
CA ILE A 36 -4.44 -6.93 -5.84
C ILE A 36 -5.14 -6.83 -7.21
N ILE A 37 -5.72 -5.68 -7.54
CA ILE A 37 -6.39 -5.48 -8.83
C ILE A 37 -5.39 -5.62 -9.97
N GLU A 38 -4.23 -4.98 -9.88
CA GLU A 38 -3.17 -5.10 -10.89
C GLU A 38 -2.68 -6.55 -11.02
N ALA A 39 -2.47 -7.25 -9.91
CA ALA A 39 -2.11 -8.67 -9.92
C ALA A 39 -3.13 -9.52 -10.69
N VAL A 40 -4.42 -9.33 -10.40
CA VAL A 40 -5.52 -10.06 -11.05
C VAL A 40 -5.65 -9.69 -12.54
N THR A 41 -5.43 -8.43 -12.90
CA THR A 41 -5.40 -7.99 -14.31
C THR A 41 -4.23 -8.63 -15.06
N GLN A 42 -3.06 -8.72 -14.45
CA GLN A 42 -1.89 -9.35 -15.06
C GLN A 42 -2.04 -10.87 -15.24
N ILE A 43 -2.65 -11.54 -14.27
CA ILE A 43 -3.00 -12.97 -14.40
C ILE A 43 -3.95 -13.17 -15.59
N GLN A 44 -4.97 -12.32 -15.74
CA GLN A 44 -5.91 -12.38 -16.87
C GLN A 44 -5.26 -12.09 -18.22
N ALA A 45 -4.26 -11.21 -18.26
CA ALA A 45 -3.51 -10.89 -19.48
C ALA A 45 -2.56 -12.02 -19.93
N LYS A 46 -2.50 -13.15 -19.19
CA LYS A 46 -1.65 -14.32 -19.47
C LYS A 46 -0.15 -13.94 -19.55
N THR A 47 0.25 -12.91 -18.81
CA THR A 47 1.63 -12.43 -18.73
C THR A 47 2.51 -13.42 -17.96
N SER A 48 3.80 -13.52 -18.29
CA SER A 48 4.74 -14.42 -17.61
C SER A 48 4.81 -14.11 -16.10
N HIS A 49 4.72 -15.14 -15.25
CA HIS A 49 4.69 -15.02 -13.78
C HIS A 49 5.88 -14.22 -13.20
N LYS A 50 7.06 -14.26 -13.85
CA LYS A 50 8.23 -13.45 -13.46
C LYS A 50 7.94 -11.94 -13.53
N VAL A 51 7.25 -11.50 -14.58
CA VAL A 51 6.91 -10.09 -14.81
C VAL A 51 5.89 -9.61 -13.78
N VAL A 52 4.90 -10.44 -13.47
CA VAL A 52 3.88 -10.12 -12.44
C VAL A 52 4.53 -9.97 -11.06
N ALA A 53 5.51 -10.82 -10.73
CA ALA A 53 6.20 -10.77 -9.46
C ALA A 53 7.07 -9.49 -9.30
N GLU A 54 7.77 -9.07 -10.36
CA GLU A 54 8.55 -7.83 -10.37
C GLU A 54 7.65 -6.58 -10.19
N TYR A 55 6.46 -6.56 -10.80
CA TYR A 55 5.49 -5.48 -10.56
C TYR A 55 4.96 -5.46 -9.13
N LEU A 56 4.76 -6.64 -8.51
CA LEU A 56 4.28 -6.74 -7.13
C LEU A 56 5.34 -6.39 -6.09
N GLU A 57 6.64 -6.59 -6.39
CA GLU A 57 7.77 -6.19 -5.53
C GLU A 57 7.84 -4.67 -5.30
N VAL A 58 7.43 -3.86 -6.29
CA VAL A 58 7.39 -2.39 -6.19
C VAL A 58 6.37 -1.91 -5.15
N TYR A 59 5.29 -2.66 -4.96
CA TYR A 59 4.25 -2.32 -3.98
C TYR A 59 4.56 -2.86 -2.58
N LEU A 60 5.62 -3.64 -2.40
CA LEU A 60 6.03 -4.18 -1.11
C LEU A 60 7.00 -3.21 -0.41
N PRO A 61 6.72 -2.81 0.84
CA PRO A 61 7.64 -1.98 1.61
C PRO A 61 8.96 -2.73 1.82
N ASP A 62 10.10 -2.01 1.75
CA ASP A 62 11.46 -2.59 1.77
C ASP A 62 11.69 -3.61 2.91
N SER A 63 11.00 -3.43 4.05
CA SER A 63 11.07 -4.32 5.21
C SER A 63 10.42 -5.70 5.02
N GLN A 64 9.56 -5.87 4.03
CA GLN A 64 8.88 -7.12 3.71
C GLN A 64 9.36 -7.74 2.41
N ARG A 65 10.28 -7.08 1.68
CA ARG A 65 10.91 -7.70 0.51
C ARG A 65 11.72 -8.91 0.98
N PRO A 66 11.48 -10.11 0.41
CA PRO A 66 12.37 -11.23 0.68
C PRO A 66 13.78 -10.83 0.25
N ALA A 67 14.78 -11.08 1.10
CA ALA A 67 16.19 -10.74 0.84
C ALA A 67 16.79 -11.47 -0.38
N THR A 68 16.02 -12.35 -1.01
CA THR A 68 16.38 -13.05 -2.24
C THR A 68 15.46 -12.57 -3.34
N PRO A 69 15.94 -11.74 -4.29
CA PRO A 69 15.20 -11.52 -5.52
C PRO A 69 14.99 -12.89 -6.18
N ILE A 70 13.73 -13.24 -6.39
CA ILE A 70 13.27 -14.46 -7.09
C ILE A 70 13.87 -14.62 -8.50
N GLY A 71 14.63 -13.65 -8.99
CA GLY A 71 15.43 -13.73 -10.22
C GLY A 71 16.80 -14.43 -10.07
N GLU A 72 17.40 -14.51 -8.88
CA GLU A 72 18.77 -15.03 -8.72
C GLU A 72 18.84 -16.54 -8.40
N ALA A 73 17.75 -17.15 -7.92
CA ALA A 73 17.75 -18.55 -7.48
C ALA A 73 17.92 -19.60 -8.60
N GLU A 74 17.84 -19.20 -9.88
CA GLU A 74 18.09 -20.11 -11.02
C GLU A 74 19.45 -19.90 -11.70
N GLN A 75 20.19 -18.82 -11.41
CA GLN A 75 21.42 -18.48 -12.15
C GLN A 75 22.71 -19.07 -11.55
N SER A 76 22.62 -19.78 -10.42
CA SER A 76 23.73 -20.52 -9.80
C SER A 76 23.61 -22.04 -9.92
N ALA A 77 22.62 -22.55 -10.68
CA ALA A 77 22.42 -23.97 -10.92
C ALA A 77 22.75 -24.40 -12.37
N GLU A 78 23.49 -23.57 -13.10
CA GLU A 78 24.16 -23.93 -14.35
C GLU A 78 25.67 -23.66 -14.26
#